data_AF-A0A5P9C1H4-F1
#
_entry.id   AF-A0A5P9C1H4-F1
#
_cell.length_a   1.000
_cell.length_b   1.000
_cell.length_c   1.000
_cell.angle_alpha   90.00
_cell.angle_beta   90.00
_cell.angle_gamma   90.00
#
_symmetry.space_group_name_H-M   'P 1'
#
loop_
_entity.id
_entity.type
_entity.pdbx_description
1 polymer ?
#
loop_
_entity_poly.entity_id
_entity_poly.type
_entity_poly.pdbx_seq_one_letter_code
_entity_poly.pdbx_strand_id
1 'polypeptide(L)'
;MSRCRQLGISGVWLLSMFATALAMLLGMLALWLSFSSSAELDGRYQSSGQVQLSNGKVLDISHSLQVNNGRFYAMTRQGDSILETSGTVDYGFLGNYRLRVEDGQVTGLASEVDDELVFNLLYGRHKGSTIRLTRLDGCLYALETRQFYCPARHL
;
A
#
# COMPACT_ATOMS: atom_id res chain seq x y z
N MET A 1 -5.49 35.22 63.15
CA MET A 1 -4.62 35.09 61.96
C MET A 1 -4.66 33.65 61.48
N SER A 2 -4.62 33.50 60.16
CA SER A 2 -4.98 32.37 59.31
C SER A 2 -4.39 30.99 59.69
N ARG A 3 -5.27 29.98 59.84
CA ARG A 3 -4.89 28.56 59.75
C ARG A 3 -4.61 28.24 58.28
N CYS A 4 -3.33 28.03 57.96
CA CYS A 4 -2.92 27.53 56.65
C CYS A 4 -3.35 26.05 56.53
N ARG A 5 -4.28 25.77 55.61
CA ARG A 5 -4.73 24.41 55.29
C ARG A 5 -3.64 23.77 54.43
N GLN A 6 -2.80 22.91 55.02
CA GLN A 6 -1.96 22.01 54.24
C GLN A 6 -2.88 21.03 53.50
N LEU A 7 -3.10 21.25 52.20
CA LEU A 7 -3.63 20.21 51.32
C LEU A 7 -2.53 19.19 51.09
N GLY A 8 -2.48 18.15 51.94
CA GLY A 8 -1.71 16.95 51.66
C GLY A 8 -2.25 16.32 50.38
N ILE A 9 -1.37 16.09 49.41
CA ILE A 9 -1.69 15.36 48.18
C ILE A 9 -2.14 13.97 48.60
N SER A 10 -3.43 13.68 48.46
CA SER A 10 -3.99 12.39 48.88
C SER A 10 -3.41 11.27 48.01
N GLY A 11 -3.20 10.08 48.57
CA GLY A 11 -2.71 8.92 47.83
C GLY A 11 -3.56 8.56 46.61
N VAL A 12 -4.84 8.98 46.60
CA VAL A 12 -5.76 8.88 45.46
C VAL A 12 -5.30 9.74 44.27
N TRP A 13 -4.74 10.92 44.53
CA TRP A 13 -4.22 11.81 43.48
C TRP A 13 -2.95 11.24 42.84
N LEU A 14 -2.05 10.65 43.64
CA LEU A 14 -0.86 9.94 43.15
C LEU A 14 -1.22 8.69 42.33
N LEU A 15 -2.20 7.90 42.78
CA LEU A 15 -2.71 6.75 42.03
C LEU A 15 -3.34 7.15 40.70
N SER A 16 -4.09 8.25 40.66
CA SER A 16 -4.67 8.79 39.43
C SER A 16 -3.61 9.27 38.43
N MET A 17 -2.58 9.96 38.92
CA MET A 17 -1.43 10.37 38.10
C MET A 17 -0.67 9.16 37.54
N PHE A 18 -0.47 8.12 38.36
CA PHE A 18 0.20 6.90 37.90
C PHE A 18 -0.63 6.12 36.87
N ALA A 19 -1.94 6.02 37.09
CA ALA A 19 -2.86 5.36 36.16
C ALA A 19 -2.92 6.08 34.80
N THR A 20 -2.96 7.43 34.81
CA THR A 20 -2.95 8.22 33.57
C THR A 20 -1.62 8.14 32.84
N ALA A 21 -0.49 8.17 33.55
CA ALA A 21 0.83 7.96 32.95
C ALA A 21 0.97 6.57 32.32
N LEU A 22 0.50 5.52 33.02
CA LEU A 22 0.50 4.16 32.50
C LEU A 22 -0.39 4.03 31.25
N ALA A 23 -1.56 4.66 31.25
CA ALA A 23 -2.47 4.67 30.10
C ALA A 23 -1.86 5.37 28.88
N MET A 24 -1.15 6.49 29.07
CA MET A 24 -0.42 7.16 27.99
C MET A 24 0.71 6.29 27.43
N LEU A 25 1.49 5.63 28.30
CA LEU A 25 2.56 4.72 27.90
C LEU A 25 2.02 3.54 27.10
N LEU A 26 0.92 2.93 27.55
CA LEU A 26 0.25 1.85 26.82
C LEU A 26 -0.31 2.35 25.48
N GLY A 27 -0.85 3.57 25.43
CA GLY A 27 -1.31 4.19 24.18
C GLY A 27 -0.17 4.41 23.18
N MET A 28 0.97 4.94 23.64
CA MET A 28 2.18 5.08 22.82
C MET A 28 2.71 3.73 22.34
N LEU A 29 2.73 2.71 23.21
CA LEU A 29 3.17 1.36 22.85
C LEU A 29 2.22 0.71 21.83
N ALA A 30 0.91 0.87 21.99
CA ALA A 30 -0.07 0.38 21.02
C ALA A 30 0.08 1.07 19.66
N LEU A 31 0.32 2.38 19.64
CA LEU A 31 0.61 3.12 18.42
C LEU A 31 1.93 2.67 17.77
N TRP A 32 2.97 2.42 18.57
CA TRP A 32 4.26 1.93 18.10
C TRP A 32 4.14 0.53 17.49
N LEU A 33 3.44 -0.39 18.16
CA LEU A 33 3.18 -1.74 17.65
C LEU A 33 2.29 -1.72 16.40
N SER A 34 1.38 -0.73 16.29
CA SER A 34 0.56 -0.53 15.10
C SER A 34 1.30 0.18 13.97
N PHE A 35 2.46 0.79 14.24
CA PHE A 35 3.34 1.34 13.23
C PHE A 35 4.15 0.19 12.61
N SER A 36 3.46 -0.60 11.78
CA SER A 36 4.08 -1.65 10.99
C SER A 36 5.22 -1.07 10.15
N SER A 37 6.42 -1.52 10.45
CA SER A 37 7.64 -1.19 9.71
C SER A 37 7.50 -1.50 8.23
N SER A 38 8.20 -0.75 7.39
CA SER A 38 8.31 -0.92 5.94
C SER A 38 8.51 -2.36 5.46
N ALA A 39 9.10 -3.20 6.31
CA ALA A 39 9.32 -4.63 6.08
C ALA A 39 8.04 -5.47 5.87
N GLU A 40 6.85 -5.00 6.28
CA GLU A 40 5.60 -5.78 6.10
C GLU A 40 5.18 -5.88 4.62
N LEU A 41 5.50 -4.87 3.80
CA LEU A 41 5.17 -4.87 2.39
C LEU A 41 6.27 -5.52 1.53
N ASP A 42 7.50 -5.61 2.04
CA ASP A 42 8.62 -6.18 1.29
C ASP A 42 8.33 -7.61 0.85
N GLY A 43 8.55 -7.89 -0.43
CA GLY A 43 8.23 -9.17 -1.02
C GLY A 43 7.85 -9.09 -2.49
N ARG A 44 7.45 -10.24 -3.03
CA ARG A 44 6.99 -10.38 -4.40
C ARG A 44 5.51 -10.74 -4.42
N TYR A 45 4.77 -10.02 -5.24
CA TYR A 45 3.35 -10.18 -5.45
C TYR A 45 3.09 -10.38 -6.93
N GLN A 46 2.08 -11.19 -7.24
CA GLN A 46 1.67 -11.47 -8.60
C GLN A 46 0.16 -11.69 -8.67
N SER A 47 -0.40 -11.40 -9.84
CA SER A 47 -1.74 -11.80 -10.23
C SER A 47 -1.76 -12.05 -11.73
N SER A 48 -2.66 -12.93 -12.15
CA SER A 48 -2.87 -13.24 -13.56
C SER A 48 -4.36 -13.47 -13.78
N GLY A 49 -4.83 -13.10 -14.97
CA GLY A 49 -6.22 -13.27 -15.36
C GLY A 49 -6.40 -13.10 -16.86
N GLN A 50 -7.66 -13.08 -17.28
CA GLN A 50 -8.05 -12.92 -18.67
C GLN A 50 -9.03 -11.76 -18.79
N VAL A 51 -8.88 -10.99 -19.85
CA VAL A 51 -9.86 -9.95 -20.24
C VAL A 51 -10.34 -10.26 -21.64
N GLN A 52 -11.66 -10.27 -21.80
CA GLN A 52 -12.30 -10.35 -23.10
C GLN A 52 -12.47 -8.94 -23.66
N LEU A 53 -11.95 -8.72 -24.85
CA LEU A 53 -12.09 -7.48 -25.59
C LEU A 53 -13.48 -7.37 -26.23
N SER A 54 -13.83 -6.14 -26.62
CA SER A 54 -15.07 -5.81 -27.34
C SER A 54 -15.27 -6.65 -28.61
N ASN A 55 -14.17 -7.00 -29.30
CA ASN A 55 -14.15 -7.83 -30.50
C ASN A 55 -14.23 -9.35 -30.22
N GLY A 56 -14.42 -9.75 -28.96
CA GLY A 56 -14.53 -11.15 -28.54
C GLY A 56 -13.19 -11.87 -28.33
N LYS A 57 -12.05 -11.25 -28.66
CA LYS A 57 -10.71 -11.82 -28.39
C LYS A 57 -10.44 -11.84 -26.89
N VAL A 58 -9.85 -12.93 -26.41
CA VAL A 58 -9.40 -13.05 -25.02
C VAL A 58 -7.91 -12.74 -24.95
N LEU A 59 -7.53 -11.86 -24.02
CA LEU A 59 -6.14 -11.51 -23.72
C LEU A 59 -5.78 -11.96 -22.31
N ASP A 60 -4.67 -12.66 -22.19
CA ASP A 60 -4.06 -12.92 -20.89
C ASP A 60 -3.40 -11.64 -20.37
N ILE A 61 -3.66 -11.36 -19.09
CA ILE A 61 -3.05 -10.26 -18.34
C ILE A 61 -2.31 -10.85 -17.15
N SER A 62 -1.11 -10.34 -16.91
CA SER A 62 -0.37 -10.62 -15.68
C SER A 62 0.17 -9.34 -15.09
N HIS A 63 0.06 -9.23 -13.77
CA HIS A 63 0.65 -8.15 -12.99
C HIS A 63 1.65 -8.75 -12.01
N SER A 64 2.78 -8.09 -11.87
CA SER A 64 3.79 -8.43 -10.88
C SER A 64 4.23 -7.16 -10.18
N LEU A 65 4.48 -7.27 -8.87
CA LEU A 65 4.93 -6.19 -8.01
C LEU A 65 6.02 -6.76 -7.11
N GLN A 66 7.18 -6.13 -7.13
CA GLN A 66 8.25 -6.39 -6.20
C GLN A 66 8.46 -5.14 -5.35
N VAL A 67 8.40 -5.31 -4.04
CA VAL A 67 8.72 -4.26 -3.07
C VAL A 67 9.96 -4.67 -2.32
N ASN A 68 10.93 -3.76 -2.26
CA ASN A 68 12.17 -3.97 -1.56
C ASN A 68 12.68 -2.64 -1.00
N ASN A 69 12.84 -2.56 0.32
CA ASN A 69 13.44 -1.42 1.02
C ASN A 69 12.78 -0.07 0.64
N GLY A 70 11.45 -0.05 0.56
CA GLY A 70 10.70 1.18 0.24
C GLY A 70 10.76 1.61 -1.22
N ARG A 71 11.32 0.79 -2.11
CA ARG A 71 11.15 0.95 -3.57
C ARG A 71 10.26 -0.14 -4.11
N PHE A 72 9.50 0.18 -5.14
CA PHE A 72 8.71 -0.81 -5.87
C PHE A 72 9.10 -0.85 -7.35
N TYR A 73 8.91 -2.03 -7.91
CA TYR A 73 9.01 -2.33 -9.33
C TYR A 73 7.78 -3.14 -9.70
N ALA A 74 6.95 -2.59 -10.57
CA ALA A 74 5.77 -3.27 -11.06
C ALA A 74 5.88 -3.50 -12.56
N MET A 75 5.38 -4.64 -13.02
CA MET A 75 5.27 -4.97 -14.43
C MET A 75 3.88 -5.51 -14.70
N THR A 76 3.19 -4.89 -15.65
CA THR A 76 1.93 -5.38 -16.22
C THR A 76 2.19 -5.85 -17.63
N ARG A 77 1.91 -7.11 -17.92
CA ARG A 77 1.93 -7.66 -19.27
C ARG A 77 0.51 -7.95 -19.71
N GLN A 78 0.18 -7.54 -20.92
CA GLN A 78 -1.12 -7.72 -21.53
C GLN A 78 -0.92 -8.03 -23.01
N GLY A 79 -1.11 -9.31 -23.37
CA GLY A 79 -0.67 -9.79 -24.69
C GLY A 79 0.81 -9.45 -24.95
N ASP A 80 1.07 -8.76 -26.05
CA ASP A 80 2.42 -8.34 -26.47
C ASP A 80 2.90 -7.02 -25.82
N SER A 81 2.00 -6.31 -25.12
CA SER A 81 2.32 -5.04 -24.47
C SER A 81 2.79 -5.25 -23.04
N ILE A 82 3.88 -4.57 -22.67
CA ILE A 82 4.45 -4.59 -21.33
C ILE A 82 4.57 -3.16 -20.81
N LEU A 83 3.96 -2.89 -19.66
CA LEU A 83 4.12 -1.68 -18.88
C LEU A 83 4.98 -1.99 -17.67
N GLU A 84 6.11 -1.29 -17.56
CA GLU A 84 7.00 -1.32 -16.40
C GLU A 84 6.86 0.01 -15.67
N THR A 85 6.69 -0.03 -14.35
CA THR A 85 6.67 1.17 -13.51
C THR A 85 7.54 0.96 -12.28
N SER A 86 8.18 2.04 -11.83
CA SER A 86 9.00 2.00 -10.63
C SER A 86 8.88 3.30 -9.84
N GLY A 87 9.20 3.21 -8.56
CA GLY A 87 9.22 4.39 -7.69
C GLY A 87 9.36 4.03 -6.22
N THR A 88 8.79 4.87 -5.37
CA THR A 88 8.88 4.74 -3.91
C THR A 88 7.57 4.27 -3.30
N VAL A 89 7.68 3.64 -2.13
CA VAL A 89 6.56 3.23 -1.31
C VAL A 89 6.47 4.16 -0.11
N ASP A 90 5.34 4.85 0.02
CA ASP A 90 4.97 5.57 1.22
C ASP A 90 4.10 4.66 2.11
N TYR A 91 4.56 4.46 3.34
CA TYR A 91 3.90 3.62 4.33
C TYR A 91 2.90 4.47 5.12
N GLY A 92 1.62 4.15 4.98
CA GLY A 92 0.55 4.73 5.80
C GLY A 92 0.22 3.84 7.00
N PHE A 93 -0.65 4.36 7.86
CA PHE A 93 -1.15 3.64 9.02
C PHE A 93 -2.17 2.55 8.60
N LEU A 94 -2.30 1.47 9.39
CA LEU A 94 -3.31 0.41 9.21
C LEU A 94 -3.28 -0.31 7.85
N GLY A 95 -2.10 -0.62 7.31
CA GLY A 95 -1.99 -1.39 6.07
C GLY A 95 -2.43 -0.64 4.81
N ASN A 96 -2.45 0.70 4.88
CA ASN A 96 -2.63 1.56 3.72
C ASN A 96 -1.24 1.93 3.17
N TYR A 97 -0.92 1.47 1.97
CA TYR A 97 0.35 1.80 1.32
C TYR A 97 0.10 2.69 0.11
N ARG A 98 1.06 3.52 -0.27
CA ARG A 98 0.98 4.31 -1.51
C ARG A 98 2.23 4.09 -2.34
N LEU A 99 2.05 3.67 -3.58
CA LEU A 99 3.12 3.59 -4.57
C LEU A 99 3.17 4.93 -5.29
N ARG A 100 4.28 5.65 -5.19
CA ARG A 100 4.50 6.89 -5.91
C ARG A 100 5.34 6.61 -7.14
N VAL A 101 4.75 6.75 -8.31
CA VAL A 101 5.40 6.43 -9.58
C VAL A 101 6.45 7.50 -9.89
N GLU A 102 7.70 7.09 -10.04
CA GLU A 102 8.81 7.96 -10.42
C GLU A 102 9.15 7.84 -11.90
N ASP A 103 9.03 6.63 -12.43
CA ASP A 103 9.30 6.30 -13.83
C ASP A 103 8.35 5.21 -14.34
N GLY A 104 8.06 5.24 -15.62
CA GLY A 104 7.18 4.28 -16.27
C GLY A 104 7.43 4.19 -17.77
N GLN A 105 7.63 2.97 -18.25
CA GLN A 105 7.93 2.66 -19.64
C GLN A 105 6.92 1.66 -20.20
N VAL A 106 6.47 1.90 -21.43
CA VAL A 106 5.66 0.94 -22.17
C VAL A 106 6.50 0.42 -23.33
N THR A 107 6.53 -0.89 -23.49
CA THR A 107 7.17 -1.59 -24.60
C THR A 107 6.16 -2.49 -25.29
N GLY A 108 6.35 -2.77 -26.59
CA GLY A 108 5.51 -3.70 -27.32
C GLY A 108 4.07 -3.21 -27.57
N LEU A 109 3.86 -1.90 -27.71
CA LEU A 109 2.57 -1.35 -28.17
C LEU A 109 2.27 -1.91 -29.56
N ALA A 110 1.43 -2.95 -29.62
CA ALA A 110 0.91 -3.46 -30.87
C ALA A 110 -0.07 -2.44 -31.47
N SER A 111 -0.11 -2.32 -32.79
CA SER A 111 -1.00 -1.38 -33.50
C SER A 111 -2.51 -1.73 -33.38
N GLU A 112 -2.84 -2.86 -32.75
CA GLU A 112 -4.22 -3.34 -32.49
C GLU A 112 -4.64 -3.22 -31.00
N VAL A 113 -4.00 -2.36 -30.21
CA VAL A 113 -4.40 -2.15 -28.81
C VAL A 113 -5.67 -1.30 -28.78
N ASP A 114 -6.79 -1.90 -28.36
CA ASP A 114 -8.10 -1.27 -28.16
C ASP A 114 -7.98 -0.02 -27.26
N ASP A 115 -8.69 1.06 -27.58
CA ASP A 115 -8.52 2.39 -26.95
C ASP A 115 -8.76 2.36 -25.42
N GLU A 116 -9.62 1.45 -24.94
CA GLU A 116 -9.86 1.23 -23.50
C GLU A 116 -8.65 0.60 -22.78
N LEU A 117 -7.85 -0.21 -23.47
CA LEU A 117 -6.66 -0.85 -22.94
C LEU A 117 -5.51 0.15 -22.76
N VAL A 118 -5.38 1.05 -23.73
CA VAL A 118 -4.40 2.14 -23.71
C VAL A 118 -4.63 3.04 -22.49
N PHE A 119 -5.89 3.34 -22.14
CA PHE A 119 -6.20 4.18 -20.99
C PHE A 119 -5.67 3.62 -19.66
N ASN A 120 -5.86 2.32 -19.41
CA ASN A 120 -5.38 1.66 -18.20
C ASN A 120 -3.84 1.62 -18.11
N LEU A 121 -3.17 1.44 -19.25
CA LEU A 121 -1.71 1.43 -19.33
C LEU A 121 -1.12 2.84 -19.19
N LEU A 122 -1.80 3.86 -19.73
CA LEU A 122 -1.34 5.25 -19.68
C LEU A 122 -1.49 5.86 -18.29
N TYR A 123 -2.58 5.55 -17.57
CA TYR A 123 -2.82 6.16 -16.26
C TYR A 123 -1.81 5.71 -15.20
N GLY A 124 -1.44 4.41 -15.20
CA GLY A 124 -0.46 3.85 -14.26
C GLY A 124 0.98 4.31 -14.49
N ARG A 125 1.30 4.87 -15.67
CA ARG A 125 2.64 5.31 -16.06
C ARG A 125 2.99 6.73 -15.57
N HIS A 126 1.99 7.57 -15.31
CA HIS A 126 2.25 8.99 -15.12
C HIS A 126 3.17 9.23 -13.93
N LYS A 127 4.32 9.86 -14.20
CA LYS A 127 5.25 10.30 -13.15
C LYS A 127 4.52 11.21 -12.17
N GLY A 128 4.67 10.91 -10.87
CA GLY A 128 3.98 11.60 -9.78
C GLY A 128 2.58 11.06 -9.50
N SER A 129 2.06 10.11 -10.29
CA SER A 129 0.84 9.40 -9.92
C SER A 129 1.06 8.59 -8.64
N THR A 130 -0.01 8.47 -7.87
CA THR A 130 -0.01 7.75 -6.60
C THR A 130 -1.04 6.63 -6.70
N ILE A 131 -0.58 5.39 -6.50
CA ILE A 131 -1.43 4.21 -6.49
C ILE A 131 -1.57 3.76 -5.05
N ARG A 132 -2.77 3.83 -4.50
CA ARG A 132 -3.09 3.40 -3.15
C ARG A 132 -3.33 1.90 -3.12
N LEU A 133 -2.62 1.21 -2.25
CA LEU A 133 -2.81 -0.19 -1.94
C LEU A 133 -3.53 -0.34 -0.60
N THR A 134 -4.57 -1.16 -0.58
CA THR A 134 -5.22 -1.64 0.65
C THR A 134 -5.06 -3.14 0.75
N ARG A 135 -4.87 -3.66 1.96
CA ARG A 135 -4.90 -5.10 2.19
C ARG A 135 -6.33 -5.62 2.09
N LEU A 136 -6.54 -6.69 1.32
CA LEU A 136 -7.81 -7.42 1.20
C LEU A 136 -7.49 -8.92 1.19
N ASP A 137 -7.95 -9.65 2.21
CA ASP A 137 -7.80 -11.11 2.33
C ASP A 137 -6.37 -11.66 2.05
N GLY A 138 -5.36 -10.94 2.53
CA GLY A 138 -3.95 -11.30 2.36
C GLY A 138 -3.34 -10.89 1.02
N CYS A 139 -4.13 -10.35 0.08
CA CYS A 139 -3.66 -9.68 -1.13
C CYS A 139 -3.66 -8.15 -0.94
N LEU A 140 -3.06 -7.44 -1.89
CA LEU A 140 -3.09 -5.99 -1.99
C LEU A 140 -4.01 -5.61 -3.15
N TYR A 141 -4.93 -4.69 -2.91
CA TYR A 141 -5.81 -4.13 -3.93
C TYR A 141 -5.40 -2.70 -4.23
N ALA A 142 -5.09 -2.43 -5.51
CA ALA A 142 -4.77 -1.11 -6.02
C ALA A 142 -6.07 -0.38 -6.39
N LEU A 143 -6.38 0.72 -5.70
CA LEU A 143 -7.65 1.42 -5.84
C LEU A 143 -7.81 2.09 -7.21
N GLU A 144 -6.75 2.73 -7.70
CA GLU A 144 -6.76 3.53 -8.92
C GLU A 144 -6.74 2.65 -10.17
N THR A 145 -5.96 1.57 -10.16
CA THR A 145 -5.84 0.64 -11.29
C THR A 145 -6.77 -0.56 -11.20
N ARG A 146 -7.46 -0.74 -10.06
CA ARG A 146 -8.36 -1.87 -9.75
C ARG A 146 -7.68 -3.24 -9.89
N GLN A 147 -6.38 -3.29 -9.63
CA GLN A 147 -5.57 -4.49 -9.75
C GLN A 147 -5.41 -5.18 -8.40
N PHE A 148 -5.38 -6.51 -8.42
CA PHE A 148 -5.00 -7.32 -7.26
C PHE A 148 -3.53 -7.72 -7.36
N TYR A 149 -2.83 -7.74 -6.24
CA TYR A 149 -1.46 -8.21 -6.08
C TYR A 149 -1.43 -9.17 -4.90
N CYS A 150 -1.41 -10.47 -5.18
CA CYS A 150 -1.37 -11.48 -4.13
C CYS A 150 0.08 -11.91 -3.89
N PRO A 151 0.47 -12.25 -2.64
CA PRO A 151 1.80 -12.77 -2.38
C PRO A 151 2.08 -13.94 -3.32
N ALA A 152 3.26 -13.93 -3.96
CA ALA A 152 3.70 -15.06 -4.76
C ALA A 152 3.89 -16.26 -3.81
N ARG A 153 2.84 -17.07 -3.64
CA ARG A 153 2.95 -18.34 -2.91
C ARG A 153 4.02 -19.15 -3.63
N HIS A 154 5.01 -19.63 -2.88
CA HIS A 154 5.91 -20.67 -3.37
C HIS A 154 5.03 -21.81 -3.90
N LEU A 155 5.01 -21.97 -5.22
CA LEU A 155 4.64 -23.23 -5.86
C LEU A 155 5.73 -24.25 -5.54
#